data_AF-A0A920LNH9-F1
#
_entry.id   AF-A0A920LNH9-F1
#
_cell.length_a   1.000
_cell.length_b   1.000
_cell.length_c   1.000
_cell.angle_alpha   90.00
_cell.angle_beta   90.00
_cell.angle_gamma   90.00
#
_symmetry.space_group_name_H-M   'P 1'
#
loop_
_entity.id
_entity.type
_entity.pdbx_description
1 polymer ?
#
loop_
_entity_poly.entity_id
_entity_poly.type
_entity_poly.pdbx_seq_one_letter_code
_entity_poly.pdbx_strand_id
1 'polypeptide(L)'
;MRTARVVDYCAELIGPNIRFHHGKVNSKLPGSGTAVKWHQDFLFQPMTNDDMITCLLFIDDVTAENGPLEVIPGSHKGPLYPHWHDGVFTGAVDDSVVDPQRDRITSCTGKAGSVCLMHVNLLHGSAPNLTDQPRTLYITTYCAEDAFELSPNHLPSRFTHEVVRGEETGTVRCSSYSMALPAVPKGTSFFAQQEGADK
;
A
#
# COMPACT_ATOMS: atom_id res chain seq x y z
N MET A 1 13.78 7.64 8.40
CA MET A 1 13.38 6.23 8.63
C MET A 1 13.62 5.83 10.08
N ARG A 2 14.87 5.63 10.55
CA ARG A 2 15.18 5.10 11.91
C ARG A 2 14.72 5.95 13.10
N THR A 3 14.62 7.26 12.93
CA THR A 3 14.23 8.22 13.98
C THR A 3 12.98 9.01 13.60
N ALA A 4 12.24 8.53 12.60
CA ALA A 4 11.06 9.23 12.13
C ALA A 4 9.87 8.92 13.05
N ARG A 5 9.14 9.96 13.47
CA ARG A 5 7.92 9.85 14.31
C ARG A 5 6.88 8.88 13.74
N VAL A 6 6.88 8.67 12.43
CA VAL A 6 5.99 7.70 11.77
C VAL A 6 6.20 6.27 12.27
N VAL A 7 7.44 5.91 12.64
CA VAL A 7 7.74 4.57 13.16
C VAL A 7 7.14 4.37 14.55
N ASP A 8 7.09 5.43 15.37
CA ASP A 8 6.45 5.38 16.69
C ASP A 8 4.94 5.13 16.54
N TYR A 9 4.28 5.79 15.57
CA TYR A 9 2.88 5.54 15.26
C TYR A 9 2.62 4.12 14.74
N CYS A 10 3.51 3.58 13.90
CA CYS A 10 3.42 2.18 13.52
C CYS A 10 3.55 1.26 14.74
N ALA A 11 4.48 1.56 15.66
CA ALA A 11 4.68 0.75 16.85
C ALA A 11 3.44 0.72 17.78
N GLU A 12 2.70 1.83 17.86
CA GLU A 12 1.42 1.89 18.57
C GLU A 12 0.33 1.03 17.91
N LEU A 13 0.37 0.84 16.59
CA LEU A 13 -0.65 0.11 15.83
C LEU A 13 -0.38 -1.40 15.72
N ILE A 14 0.88 -1.79 15.51
CA ILE A 14 1.29 -3.16 15.14
C ILE A 14 2.34 -3.76 16.08
N GLY A 15 2.57 -3.13 17.24
CA GLY A 15 3.45 -3.64 18.29
C GLY A 15 4.84 -3.01 18.32
N PRO A 16 5.64 -3.26 19.38
CA PRO A 16 6.82 -2.44 19.70
C PRO A 16 8.03 -2.67 18.79
N ASN A 17 8.07 -3.79 18.07
CA ASN A 17 9.20 -4.23 17.26
C ASN A 17 8.85 -4.08 15.78
N ILE A 18 9.55 -3.19 15.07
CA ILE A 18 9.18 -2.77 13.72
C ILE A 18 10.36 -2.96 12.78
N ARG A 19 10.11 -3.62 11.65
CA ARG A 19 11.03 -3.71 10.52
C ARG A 19 10.62 -2.75 9.40
N PHE A 20 11.62 -2.22 8.70
CA PHE A 20 11.40 -1.56 7.42
C PHE A 20 11.21 -2.60 6.32
N HIS A 21 10.13 -2.49 5.55
CA HIS A 21 9.86 -3.41 4.43
C HIS A 21 10.34 -2.82 3.09
N HIS A 22 9.75 -1.70 2.66
CA HIS A 22 10.17 -0.98 1.45
C HIS A 22 9.75 0.49 1.47
N GLY A 23 10.20 1.23 0.44
CA GLY A 23 9.75 2.59 0.19
C GLY A 23 9.79 2.96 -1.28
N LYS A 24 8.91 3.87 -1.69
CA LYS A 24 8.76 4.36 -3.07
C LYS A 24 8.35 5.83 -3.08
N VAL A 25 8.69 6.52 -4.15
CA VAL A 25 8.15 7.86 -4.45
C VAL A 25 7.04 7.68 -5.46
N ASN A 26 5.87 8.26 -5.17
CA ASN A 26 4.75 8.31 -6.10
C ASN A 26 4.45 9.75 -6.47
N SER A 27 4.76 10.12 -7.70
CA SER A 27 4.44 11.43 -8.26
C SER A 27 3.36 11.30 -9.32
N LYS A 28 2.26 12.03 -9.17
CA LYS A 28 1.27 12.23 -10.23
C LYS A 28 1.54 13.55 -10.92
N LEU A 29 1.89 13.49 -12.21
CA LEU A 29 2.22 14.67 -12.99
C LEU A 29 0.95 15.48 -13.34
N PRO A 30 1.09 16.78 -13.64
CA PRO A 30 -0.02 17.63 -14.07
C PRO A 30 -0.82 17.01 -15.21
N GLY A 31 -2.14 17.02 -15.10
CA GLY A 31 -3.05 16.47 -16.12
C GLY A 31 -2.87 14.96 -16.41
N SER A 32 -2.12 14.22 -15.58
CA SER A 32 -2.01 12.77 -15.77
C SER A 32 -3.38 12.12 -15.48
N GLY A 33 -3.93 11.43 -16.47
CA GLY A 33 -5.12 10.58 -16.31
C GLY A 33 -4.87 9.31 -15.49
N THR A 34 -3.66 9.14 -14.96
CA THR A 34 -3.24 7.93 -14.26
C THR A 34 -3.95 7.81 -12.90
N ALA A 35 -5.01 7.01 -12.89
CA ALA A 35 -5.65 6.51 -11.67
C ALA A 35 -4.96 5.22 -11.22
N VAL A 36 -4.96 4.97 -9.91
CA VAL A 36 -4.61 3.65 -9.38
C VAL A 36 -5.90 2.90 -9.14
N LYS A 37 -6.04 1.73 -9.77
CA LYS A 37 -7.24 0.89 -9.59
C LYS A 37 -7.33 0.40 -8.14
N TRP A 38 -8.55 0.11 -7.70
CA TRP A 38 -8.81 -0.38 -6.36
C TRP A 38 -8.08 -1.69 -6.09
N HIS A 39 -7.40 -1.80 -4.95
CA HIS A 39 -6.60 -2.96 -4.57
C HIS A 39 -6.38 -3.06 -3.05
N GLN A 40 -5.72 -4.14 -2.62
CA GLN A 40 -5.18 -4.32 -1.27
C GLN A 40 -3.68 -4.59 -1.40
N ASP A 41 -2.86 -3.83 -0.66
CA ASP A 41 -1.39 -3.90 -0.74
C ASP A 41 -0.87 -5.30 -0.39
N PHE A 42 -1.49 -5.99 0.56
CA PHE A 42 -1.06 -7.30 1.04
C PHE A 42 -1.01 -8.36 -0.07
N LEU A 43 -1.88 -8.25 -1.07
CA LEU A 43 -1.98 -9.25 -2.14
C LEU A 43 -0.83 -9.19 -3.14
N PHE A 44 -0.02 -8.13 -3.09
CA PHE A 44 1.24 -8.03 -3.83
C PHE A 44 2.45 -8.55 -3.03
N GLN A 45 2.30 -8.71 -1.72
CA GLN A 45 3.38 -9.00 -0.78
C GLN A 45 2.89 -9.96 0.32
N PRO A 46 2.63 -11.24 0.00
CA PRO A 46 2.19 -12.20 1.00
C PRO A 46 3.23 -12.31 2.13
N MET A 47 2.77 -12.16 3.36
CA MET A 47 3.57 -12.27 4.59
C MET A 47 2.90 -13.22 5.58
N THR A 48 3.68 -13.86 6.43
CA THR A 48 3.18 -14.72 7.51
C THR A 48 2.01 -14.12 8.32
N ASN A 49 2.01 -12.81 8.60
CA ASN A 49 0.87 -12.08 9.14
C ASN A 49 0.73 -10.69 8.47
N ASP A 50 -0.40 -10.04 8.69
CA ASP A 50 -0.81 -8.79 8.04
C ASP A 50 -0.59 -7.52 8.87
N ASP A 51 0.15 -7.60 9.98
CA ASP A 51 0.50 -6.44 10.82
C ASP A 51 1.56 -5.57 10.12
N MET A 52 1.09 -4.89 9.07
CA MET A 52 1.86 -4.00 8.22
C MET A 52 1.10 -2.70 8.00
N ILE A 53 1.84 -1.59 8.03
CA ILE A 53 1.32 -0.25 7.81
C ILE A 53 2.08 0.39 6.66
N THR A 54 1.34 0.74 5.61
CA THR A 54 1.80 1.62 4.54
C THR A 54 1.58 3.08 4.96
N CYS A 55 2.65 3.83 5.08
CA CYS A 55 2.66 5.24 5.44
C CYS A 55 2.86 6.11 4.20
N LEU A 56 1.87 6.93 3.88
CA LEU A 56 1.92 7.88 2.77
C LEU A 56 2.24 9.26 3.34
N LEU A 57 3.51 9.66 3.27
CA LEU A 57 3.98 10.99 3.65
C LEU A 57 3.73 11.97 2.50
N PHE A 58 3.03 13.06 2.81
CA PHE A 58 2.65 14.06 1.83
C PHE A 58 3.82 15.02 1.64
N ILE A 59 4.47 14.98 0.48
CA ILE A 59 5.57 15.92 0.17
C ILE A 59 4.98 17.26 -0.27
N ASP A 60 3.92 17.20 -1.06
CA ASP A 60 3.10 18.34 -1.47
C ASP A 60 1.77 18.33 -0.70
N ASP A 61 1.02 19.43 -0.75
CA ASP A 61 -0.38 19.44 -0.32
C ASP A 61 -1.19 18.40 -1.11
N VAL A 62 -2.03 17.63 -0.44
CA VAL A 62 -2.95 16.66 -1.06
C VAL A 62 -4.36 17.19 -0.92
N THR A 63 -4.98 17.50 -2.05
CA THR A 63 -6.35 18.03 -2.16
C THR A 63 -7.26 16.99 -2.82
N ALA A 64 -8.56 17.28 -2.95
CA ALA A 64 -9.48 16.36 -3.61
C ALA A 64 -9.21 16.26 -5.13
N GLU A 65 -8.61 17.30 -5.72
CA GLU A 65 -8.46 17.46 -7.17
C GLU A 65 -7.11 16.95 -7.70
N ASN A 66 -6.09 16.84 -6.84
CA ASN A 66 -4.73 16.47 -7.25
C ASN A 66 -4.40 14.98 -7.07
N GLY A 67 -5.44 14.15 -7.08
CA GLY A 67 -5.37 12.70 -7.03
C GLY A 67 -5.00 12.15 -5.65
N PRO A 68 -5.85 12.38 -4.63
CA PRO A 68 -5.63 11.84 -3.29
C PRO A 68 -5.74 10.31 -3.28
N LEU A 69 -5.24 9.69 -2.21
CA LEU A 69 -5.63 8.32 -1.85
C LEU A 69 -7.13 8.32 -1.55
N GLU A 70 -7.83 7.33 -2.08
CA GLU A 70 -9.23 7.07 -1.76
C GLU A 70 -9.34 5.71 -1.08
N VAL A 71 -10.13 5.63 -0.02
CA VAL A 71 -10.26 4.42 0.80
C VAL A 71 -11.71 4.09 1.07
N ILE A 72 -12.00 2.81 1.36
CA ILE A 72 -13.26 2.38 1.96
C ILE A 72 -13.02 2.08 3.45
N PRO A 73 -13.44 2.96 4.38
CA PRO A 73 -13.20 2.77 5.81
C PRO A 73 -13.73 1.43 6.33
N GLY A 74 -12.92 0.76 7.17
CA GLY A 74 -13.25 -0.53 7.77
C GLY A 74 -13.04 -1.76 6.87
N SER A 75 -12.79 -1.58 5.57
CA SER A 75 -12.60 -2.69 4.62
C SER A 75 -11.41 -3.61 4.95
N HIS A 76 -10.41 -3.12 5.69
CA HIS A 76 -9.27 -3.91 6.16
C HIS A 76 -9.64 -5.08 7.09
N LYS A 77 -10.86 -5.07 7.66
CA LYS A 77 -11.40 -6.17 8.48
C LYS A 77 -12.20 -7.19 7.65
N GLY A 78 -12.36 -6.92 6.35
CA GLY A 78 -13.05 -7.78 5.41
C GLY A 78 -12.14 -8.87 4.84
N PRO A 79 -12.61 -9.58 3.81
CA PRO A 79 -11.81 -10.60 3.14
C PRO A 79 -10.66 -10.01 2.32
N LEU A 80 -9.75 -10.90 1.91
CA LEU A 80 -8.78 -10.61 0.86
C LEU A 80 -9.47 -10.78 -0.51
N TYR A 81 -9.55 -9.70 -1.28
CA TYR A 81 -10.23 -9.67 -2.58
C TYR A 81 -9.24 -9.97 -3.70
N PRO A 82 -9.43 -11.03 -4.50
CA PRO A 82 -8.46 -11.46 -5.51
C PRO A 82 -8.00 -10.34 -6.47
N HIS A 83 -6.76 -10.43 -6.93
CA HIS A 83 -6.17 -9.55 -7.95
C HIS A 83 -5.97 -10.26 -9.30
N TRP A 84 -6.63 -11.40 -9.47
CA TRP A 84 -6.56 -12.25 -10.65
C TRP A 84 -7.95 -12.30 -11.29
N HIS A 85 -8.06 -11.86 -12.53
CA HIS A 85 -9.29 -11.91 -13.31
C HIS A 85 -9.05 -12.75 -14.56
N ASP A 86 -9.87 -13.79 -14.77
CA ASP A 86 -9.80 -14.69 -15.94
C ASP A 86 -8.39 -15.25 -16.21
N GLY A 87 -7.64 -15.59 -15.14
CA GLY A 87 -6.29 -16.13 -15.21
C GLY A 87 -5.18 -15.10 -15.43
N VAL A 88 -5.50 -13.81 -15.44
CA VAL A 88 -4.55 -12.70 -15.60
C VAL A 88 -4.41 -11.95 -14.28
N PHE A 89 -3.16 -11.72 -13.84
CA PHE A 89 -2.88 -10.90 -12.66
C PHE A 89 -3.07 -9.41 -13.03
N THR A 90 -4.21 -8.84 -12.67
CA THR A 90 -4.58 -7.45 -12.99
C THR A 90 -4.02 -6.46 -11.97
N GLY A 91 -3.70 -6.94 -10.76
CA GLY A 91 -3.30 -6.08 -9.64
C GLY A 91 -4.44 -5.15 -9.18
N ALA A 92 -5.69 -5.52 -9.43
CA ALA A 92 -6.87 -4.77 -9.03
C ALA A 92 -7.96 -5.73 -8.56
N VAL A 93 -8.81 -5.28 -7.64
CA VAL A 93 -10.04 -6.00 -7.29
C VAL A 93 -11.09 -5.79 -8.38
N ASP A 94 -12.05 -6.70 -8.45
CA ASP A 94 -13.19 -6.59 -9.35
C ASP A 94 -14.10 -5.42 -8.95
N ASP A 95 -14.64 -4.70 -9.94
CA ASP A 95 -15.50 -3.54 -9.71
C ASP A 95 -16.77 -3.92 -8.92
N SER A 96 -17.25 -5.16 -9.01
CA SER A 96 -18.40 -5.65 -8.22
C SER A 96 -18.16 -5.64 -6.70
N VAL A 97 -16.90 -5.59 -6.25
CA VAL A 97 -16.54 -5.42 -4.83
C VAL A 97 -16.71 -3.97 -4.38
N VAL A 98 -16.35 -3.02 -5.27
CA VAL A 98 -16.24 -1.59 -4.96
C VAL A 98 -17.53 -0.85 -5.25
N ASP A 99 -18.21 -1.18 -6.35
CA ASP A 99 -19.43 -0.52 -6.81
C ASP A 99 -20.53 -0.41 -5.75
N PRO A 100 -20.85 -1.47 -4.99
CA PRO A 100 -21.86 -1.40 -3.93
C PRO A 100 -21.44 -0.54 -2.73
N GLN A 101 -20.18 -0.12 -2.66
CA GLN A 101 -19.60 0.62 -1.53
C GLN A 101 -19.22 2.06 -1.90
N ARG A 102 -19.59 2.56 -3.09
CA ARG A 102 -19.21 3.88 -3.61
C ARG A 102 -19.52 5.03 -2.64
N ASP A 103 -20.67 4.98 -1.97
CA ASP A 103 -21.09 6.03 -1.02
C ASP A 103 -20.24 6.06 0.27
N ARG A 104 -19.37 5.06 0.49
CA ARG A 104 -18.47 4.98 1.64
C ARG A 104 -17.06 5.44 1.31
N ILE A 105 -16.76 5.76 0.06
CA ILE A 105 -15.42 6.18 -0.36
C ILE A 105 -15.07 7.49 0.34
N THR A 106 -13.86 7.54 0.91
CA THR A 106 -13.33 8.73 1.58
C THR A 106 -11.96 9.07 1.00
N SER A 107 -11.76 10.33 0.64
CA SER A 107 -10.47 10.83 0.18
C SER A 107 -9.58 11.25 1.36
N CYS A 108 -8.31 10.85 1.34
CA CYS A 108 -7.32 11.27 2.32
C CYS A 108 -6.59 12.53 1.85
N THR A 109 -6.99 13.69 2.37
CA THR A 109 -6.41 15.01 2.06
C THR A 109 -5.62 15.55 3.24
N GLY A 110 -4.67 16.45 2.99
CA GLY A 110 -3.85 17.05 4.04
C GLY A 110 -2.79 18.00 3.50
N LYS A 111 -2.13 18.72 4.40
CA LYS A 111 -1.02 19.62 4.05
C LYS A 111 0.29 18.86 3.85
N ALA A 112 1.22 19.43 3.10
CA ALA A 112 2.60 18.96 3.05
C ALA A 112 3.15 18.70 4.46
N GLY A 113 3.82 17.57 4.66
CA GLY A 113 4.28 17.07 5.96
C GLY A 113 3.27 16.21 6.73
N SER A 114 2.00 16.15 6.29
CA SER A 114 1.01 15.20 6.84
C SER A 114 1.34 13.76 6.45
N VAL A 115 0.85 12.80 7.22
CA VAL A 115 1.00 11.37 6.91
C VAL A 115 -0.33 10.65 7.04
N CYS A 116 -0.66 9.81 6.05
CA CYS A 116 -1.75 8.85 6.13
C CYS A 116 -1.16 7.47 6.46
N LEU A 117 -1.60 6.85 7.56
CA LEU A 117 -1.22 5.50 7.96
C LEU A 117 -2.33 4.54 7.52
N MET A 118 -1.98 3.57 6.70
CA MET A 118 -2.93 2.66 6.06
C MET A 118 -2.54 1.21 6.33
N HIS A 119 -3.48 0.42 6.85
CA HIS A 119 -3.33 -1.02 6.95
C HIS A 119 -3.27 -1.65 5.56
N VAL A 120 -2.40 -2.62 5.32
CA VAL A 120 -2.18 -3.22 3.99
C VAL A 120 -3.40 -3.94 3.38
N ASN A 121 -4.35 -4.35 4.23
CA ASN A 121 -5.64 -4.93 3.80
C ASN A 121 -6.74 -3.89 3.51
N LEU A 122 -6.50 -2.58 3.68
CA LEU A 122 -7.52 -1.57 3.39
C LEU A 122 -7.76 -1.51 1.87
N LEU A 123 -9.01 -1.62 1.45
CA LEU A 123 -9.39 -1.34 0.05
C LEU A 123 -9.13 0.12 -0.23
N HIS A 124 -8.28 0.37 -1.23
CA HIS A 124 -7.89 1.71 -1.61
C HIS A 124 -7.57 1.82 -3.11
N GLY A 125 -7.67 3.04 -3.62
CA GLY A 125 -7.29 3.45 -4.97
C GLY A 125 -6.79 4.89 -4.95
N SER A 126 -6.56 5.49 -6.11
CA SER A 126 -6.34 6.94 -6.16
C SER A 126 -6.89 7.57 -7.42
N ALA A 127 -7.62 8.67 -7.23
CA ALA A 127 -8.16 9.51 -8.29
C ALA A 127 -7.04 10.12 -9.16
N PRO A 128 -7.30 10.46 -10.44
CA PRO A 128 -6.32 11.12 -11.29
C PRO A 128 -5.92 12.51 -10.76
N ASN A 129 -4.77 13.03 -11.19
CA ASN A 129 -4.39 14.42 -10.90
C ASN A 129 -4.96 15.34 -11.99
N LEU A 130 -5.96 16.13 -11.64
CA LEU A 130 -6.65 17.03 -12.56
C LEU A 130 -6.08 18.47 -12.52
N THR A 131 -5.06 18.70 -11.70
CA THR A 131 -4.45 20.02 -11.53
C THR A 131 -3.28 20.24 -12.48
N ASP A 132 -2.78 21.48 -12.52
CA ASP A 132 -1.61 21.90 -13.29
C ASP A 132 -0.28 21.74 -12.50
N GLN A 133 -0.33 21.25 -11.26
CA GLN A 133 0.83 21.00 -10.40
C GLN A 133 1.04 19.51 -10.15
N PRO A 134 2.30 19.05 -9.99
CA PRO A 134 2.55 17.68 -9.58
C PRO A 134 2.11 17.45 -8.13
N ARG A 135 1.78 16.19 -7.81
CA ARG A 135 1.54 15.74 -6.43
C ARG A 135 2.44 14.57 -6.11
N THR A 136 3.36 14.77 -5.16
CA THR A 136 4.36 13.79 -4.73
C THR A 136 4.08 13.26 -3.34
N LEU A 137 4.17 11.94 -3.22
CA LEU A 137 4.12 11.21 -1.95
C LEU A 137 5.41 10.42 -1.78
N TYR A 138 5.95 10.39 -0.57
CA TYR A 138 6.87 9.35 -0.16
C TYR A 138 6.09 8.27 0.57
N ILE A 139 6.06 7.07 0.00
CA ILE A 139 5.31 5.95 0.53
C ILE A 139 6.32 4.96 1.11
N THR A 140 6.13 4.56 2.36
CA THR A 140 6.98 3.56 3.00
C THR A 140 6.14 2.58 3.80
N THR A 141 6.51 1.31 3.76
CA THR A 141 5.80 0.25 4.46
C THR A 141 6.67 -0.29 5.58
N TYR A 142 6.08 -0.38 6.76
CA TYR A 142 6.63 -1.00 7.94
C TYR A 142 5.83 -2.23 8.30
N CYS A 143 6.48 -3.22 8.88
CA CYS A 143 5.82 -4.44 9.36
C CYS A 143 6.28 -4.78 10.77
N ALA A 144 5.46 -5.53 11.49
CA ALA A 144 5.87 -6.14 12.75
C ALA A 144 7.12 -6.99 12.52
N GLU A 145 8.01 -7.02 13.51
CA GLU A 145 9.28 -7.76 13.41
C GLU A 145 9.07 -9.27 13.20
N ASP A 146 7.95 -9.80 13.69
CA ASP A 146 7.52 -11.20 13.58
C ASP A 146 6.78 -11.53 12.26
N ALA A 147 6.65 -10.55 11.36
CA ALA A 147 6.03 -10.67 10.05
C ALA A 147 7.09 -10.87 8.95
N PHE A 148 7.16 -12.09 8.43
CA PHE A 148 8.11 -12.51 7.40
C PHE A 148 7.47 -12.68 6.02
N GLU A 149 8.21 -12.28 4.99
CA GLU A 149 7.85 -12.44 3.57
C GLU A 149 7.69 -13.92 3.20
N LEU A 150 6.59 -14.25 2.51
CA LEU A 150 6.34 -15.58 1.93
C LEU A 150 6.62 -15.62 0.42
N SER A 151 6.97 -14.48 -0.17
CA SER A 151 7.45 -14.35 -1.55
C SER A 151 8.50 -13.25 -1.62
N PRO A 152 9.41 -13.26 -2.61
CA PRO A 152 10.41 -12.20 -2.76
C PRO A 152 9.78 -10.80 -2.83
N ASN A 153 10.29 -9.86 -2.04
CA ASN A 153 9.94 -8.45 -2.16
C ASN A 153 10.38 -7.91 -3.52
N HIS A 154 9.43 -7.35 -4.28
CA HIS A 154 9.68 -6.81 -5.63
C HIS A 154 10.35 -5.42 -5.61
N LEU A 155 10.38 -4.75 -4.47
CA LEU A 155 11.02 -3.44 -4.29
C LEU A 155 12.05 -3.49 -3.14
N PRO A 156 13.02 -4.42 -3.20
CA PRO A 156 13.96 -4.58 -2.10
C PRO A 156 14.93 -3.40 -2.07
N SER A 157 15.48 -3.14 -0.89
CA SER A 157 16.55 -2.18 -0.70
C SER A 157 17.58 -2.75 0.26
N ARG A 158 18.76 -2.11 0.35
CA ARG A 158 19.77 -2.46 1.36
C ARG A 158 19.30 -2.32 2.82
N PHE A 159 18.14 -1.69 3.06
CA PHE A 159 17.56 -1.47 4.38
C PHE A 159 16.35 -2.39 4.65
N THR A 160 15.93 -3.18 3.66
CA THR A 160 14.83 -4.14 3.84
C THR A 160 15.18 -5.11 4.97
N HIS A 161 14.19 -5.40 5.82
CA HIS A 161 14.27 -6.20 7.06
C HIS A 161 15.03 -5.58 8.22
N GLU A 162 15.55 -4.36 8.07
CA GLU A 162 16.19 -3.67 9.18
C GLU A 162 15.18 -3.37 10.29
N VAL A 163 15.51 -3.78 11.52
CA VAL A 163 14.75 -3.42 12.72
C VAL A 163 14.97 -1.93 12.99
N VAL A 164 13.92 -1.13 12.76
CA VAL A 164 13.94 0.33 12.94
C VAL A 164 13.38 0.76 14.28
N ARG A 165 12.68 -0.13 14.99
CA ARG A 165 12.24 0.07 16.38
C ARG A 165 12.16 -1.26 17.13
N GLY A 166 12.37 -1.20 18.43
CA GLY A 166 12.34 -2.39 19.29
C GLY A 166 13.56 -3.29 19.10
N GLU A 167 13.33 -4.59 19.17
CA GLU A 167 14.36 -5.64 19.12
C GLU A 167 13.92 -6.82 18.24
N GLU A 168 14.89 -7.65 17.83
CA GLU A 168 14.64 -8.90 17.12
C GLU A 168 14.31 -10.01 18.13
N THR A 169 13.10 -10.56 18.06
CA THR A 169 12.61 -11.52 19.05
C THR A 169 12.96 -12.96 18.72
N GLY A 170 13.29 -13.24 17.45
CA GLY A 170 13.49 -14.60 16.94
C GLY A 170 12.20 -15.42 16.85
N THR A 171 11.04 -14.76 16.81
CA THR A 171 9.73 -15.39 16.68
C THR A 171 9.06 -15.04 15.36
N VAL A 172 8.14 -15.91 14.91
CA VAL A 172 7.31 -15.70 13.72
C VAL A 172 5.87 -15.92 14.11
N ARG A 173 4.98 -15.00 13.71
CA ARG A 173 3.54 -15.15 13.87
C ARG A 173 2.88 -15.34 12.53
N CYS A 174 1.95 -16.30 12.47
CA CYS A 174 1.21 -16.63 11.26
C CYS A 174 -0.28 -16.33 11.42
N SER A 175 -0.84 -15.47 10.56
CA SER A 175 -2.28 -15.25 10.41
C SER A 175 -2.90 -16.39 9.57
N SER A 176 -4.15 -16.74 9.84
CA SER A 176 -4.88 -17.75 9.06
C SER A 176 -5.55 -17.10 7.85
N TYR A 177 -4.97 -17.25 6.67
CA TYR A 177 -5.55 -16.77 5.41
C TYR A 177 -5.13 -17.67 4.23
N SER A 178 -5.80 -17.50 3.09
CA SER A 178 -5.43 -18.12 1.82
C SER A 178 -5.60 -17.10 0.70
N MET A 179 -4.65 -17.07 -0.24
CA MET A 179 -4.68 -16.21 -1.42
C MET A 179 -3.90 -16.87 -2.56
N ALA A 180 -4.19 -16.45 -3.80
CA ALA A 180 -3.35 -16.78 -4.93
C ALA A 180 -2.02 -16.02 -4.82
N LEU A 181 -0.91 -16.66 -5.19
CA LEU A 181 0.38 -15.96 -5.27
C LEU A 181 0.29 -14.81 -6.29
N PRO A 182 0.89 -13.64 -6.00
CA PRO A 182 0.98 -12.57 -6.99
C PRO A 182 1.88 -12.99 -8.15
N ALA A 183 1.62 -12.46 -9.34
CA ALA A 183 2.61 -12.53 -10.40
C ALA A 183 3.67 -11.44 -10.20
N VAL A 184 4.93 -11.77 -10.47
CA VAL A 184 6.01 -10.78 -10.55
C VAL A 184 5.79 -9.97 -11.82
N PRO A 185 5.61 -8.63 -11.75
CA PRO A 185 5.46 -7.82 -12.96
C PRO A 185 6.71 -7.95 -13.84
N LYS A 186 6.52 -8.05 -15.15
CA LYS A 186 7.65 -8.12 -16.10
C LYS A 186 8.19 -6.72 -16.42
N GLY A 187 7.35 -5.70 -16.31
CA GLY A 187 7.71 -4.29 -16.50
C GLY A 187 8.24 -3.59 -15.23
N THR A 188 8.67 -2.35 -15.41
CA THR A 188 9.25 -1.51 -14.33
C THR A 188 8.21 -0.79 -13.48
N SER A 189 6.92 -0.88 -13.83
CA SER A 189 5.85 -0.11 -13.20
C SER A 189 4.56 -0.92 -13.06
N PHE A 190 4.01 -0.94 -11.85
CA PHE A 190 2.69 -1.54 -11.57
C PHE A 190 1.55 -0.84 -12.34
N PHE A 191 1.74 0.43 -12.72
CA PHE A 191 0.77 1.15 -13.56
C PHE A 191 0.63 0.49 -14.93
N ALA A 192 1.74 0.06 -15.53
CA ALA A 192 1.73 -0.62 -16.83
C ALA A 192 0.96 -1.95 -16.74
N GLN A 193 1.08 -2.65 -15.61
CA GLN A 193 0.34 -3.87 -15.35
C GLN A 193 -1.18 -3.61 -15.24
N GLN A 194 -1.60 -2.59 -14.49
CA GLN A 194 -3.01 -2.22 -14.35
C GLN A 194 -3.63 -1.69 -15.66
N GLU A 195 -2.83 -1.07 -16.52
CA GLU A 195 -3.22 -0.62 -17.87
C GLU A 195 -3.30 -1.76 -18.89
N GLY A 196 -2.87 -2.98 -18.51
CA GLY A 196 -2.92 -4.17 -19.37
C GLY A 196 -1.78 -4.25 -20.39
N ALA A 197 -0.69 -3.53 -20.18
CA ALA A 197 0.48 -3.52 -21.08
C ALA A 197 1.33 -4.81 -21.02
N ASP A 198 1.10 -5.66 -20.00
CA ASP A 198 1.79 -6.94 -19.79
C ASP A 198 0.99 -8.16 -20.34
N LYS A 199 -0.08 -7.93 -21.12
CA LYS A 199 -0.87 -8.98 -21.79
C LYS A 199 -0.16 -9.59 -23.00
#